data_AF-U9TN58-F1
#
_entry.id   AF-U9TN58-F1
#
_cell.length_a   1.000
_cell.length_b   1.000
_cell.length_c   1.000
_cell.angle_alpha   90.00
_cell.angle_beta   90.00
_cell.angle_gamma   90.00
#
_symmetry.space_group_name_H-M   'P 1'
#
loop_
_entity.id
_entity.type
_entity.pdbx_description
1 polymer ?
#
loop_
_entity_poly.entity_id
_entity_poly.type
_entity_poly.pdbx_seq_one_letter_code
_entity_poly.pdbx_strand_id
1 'polypeptide(L)'
;MNKDELIGAEGTYKKRTGVNRFKVPMQSIYKGDKFVDAKSDLLSTIPRTKEEHEELDNLNNNFSARLDELRKGKDLPGEKEKTNEDKDEINKNKKRVVTT
;
A
#
# COMPACT_ATOMS: atom_id res chain seq x y z
N MET A 1 2.97 -17.07 -33.71
CA MET A 1 1.82 -16.21 -33.36
C MET A 1 2.26 -14.77 -33.53
N ASN A 2 1.64 -14.06 -34.46
CA ASN A 2 2.01 -12.68 -34.82
C ASN A 2 1.31 -11.71 -33.85
N LYS A 3 2.05 -10.75 -33.26
CA LYS A 3 1.50 -9.84 -32.23
C LYS A 3 0.66 -8.70 -32.83
N ASP A 4 0.78 -8.49 -34.14
CA ASP A 4 0.18 -7.37 -34.86
C ASP A 4 -1.35 -7.52 -35.02
N GLU A 5 -1.90 -8.72 -34.78
CA GLU A 5 -3.34 -9.00 -34.90
C GLU A 5 -4.18 -8.48 -33.71
N LEU A 6 -3.56 -7.99 -32.61
CA LEU A 6 -4.31 -7.53 -31.43
C LEU A 6 -4.80 -6.07 -31.52
N ILE A 7 -4.23 -5.28 -32.43
CA ILE A 7 -4.53 -3.86 -32.59
C ILE A 7 -5.13 -3.70 -33.99
N GLY A 8 -6.38 -3.23 -34.09
CA GLY A 8 -7.01 -2.96 -35.38
C GLY A 8 -6.28 -1.86 -36.16
N ALA A 9 -6.49 -1.77 -37.47
CA ALA A 9 -5.85 -0.75 -38.32
C ALA A 9 -6.10 0.68 -37.81
N GLU A 10 -7.25 0.91 -37.18
CA GLU A 10 -7.66 2.13 -36.48
C GLU A 10 -7.05 2.34 -35.07
N GLY A 11 -6.09 1.51 -34.64
CA GLY A 11 -5.43 1.62 -33.34
C GLY A 11 -6.28 1.15 -32.14
N THR A 12 -7.54 0.79 -32.35
CA THR A 12 -8.42 0.29 -31.29
C THR A 12 -8.16 -1.19 -31.00
N TYR A 13 -8.05 -1.52 -29.71
CA TYR A 13 -7.87 -2.88 -29.22
C TYR A 13 -9.11 -3.75 -29.50
N LYS A 14 -8.96 -4.81 -30.30
CA LYS A 14 -10.05 -5.78 -30.57
C LYS A 14 -9.98 -6.94 -29.56
N LYS A 15 -11.03 -7.07 -28.74
CA LYS A 15 -11.19 -8.22 -27.84
C LYS A 15 -11.41 -9.47 -28.70
N ARG A 16 -10.52 -10.46 -28.61
CA ARG A 16 -10.74 -11.77 -29.24
C ARG A 16 -11.95 -12.43 -28.57
N THR A 17 -13.05 -12.59 -29.29
CA THR A 17 -14.20 -13.40 -28.88
C THR A 17 -13.84 -14.88 -29.03
N GLY A 18 -12.98 -15.36 -28.14
CA GLY A 18 -12.61 -16.75 -27.99
C GLY A 18 -12.40 -16.99 -26.51
N VAL A 19 -13.09 -18.00 -25.95
CA VAL A 19 -13.14 -18.29 -24.51
C VAL A 19 -11.72 -18.26 -23.95
N ASN A 20 -11.42 -17.28 -23.10
CA ASN A 20 -10.13 -17.17 -22.43
C ASN A 20 -9.96 -18.45 -21.58
N ARG A 21 -9.10 -19.38 -22.04
CA ARG A 21 -8.91 -20.70 -21.42
C ARG A 21 -8.06 -20.66 -20.15
N PHE A 22 -7.69 -19.48 -19.66
CA PHE A 22 -7.06 -19.38 -18.35
C PHE A 22 -8.14 -19.61 -17.29
N LYS A 23 -8.31 -20.88 -16.89
CA LYS A 23 -9.12 -21.24 -15.72
C LYS A 23 -8.41 -20.73 -14.48
N VAL A 24 -8.58 -19.46 -14.16
CA VAL A 24 -8.40 -19.02 -12.78
C VAL A 24 -9.55 -19.63 -12.00
N PRO A 25 -9.33 -20.40 -10.93
CA PRO A 25 -10.41 -20.76 -10.03
C PRO A 25 -10.98 -19.46 -9.47
N MET A 26 -12.09 -18.98 -10.04
CA MET A 26 -12.94 -18.03 -9.35
C MET A 26 -13.44 -18.79 -8.13
N GLN A 27 -12.91 -18.46 -6.95
CA GLN A 27 -13.51 -18.90 -5.70
C GLN A 27 -14.97 -18.50 -5.78
N SER A 28 -15.86 -19.49 -5.89
CA SER A 28 -17.28 -19.26 -5.84
C SER A 28 -17.58 -18.77 -4.43
N ILE A 29 -17.59 -17.45 -4.28
CA ILE A 29 -18.46 -16.80 -3.31
C ILE A 29 -19.81 -17.52 -3.51
N TYR A 30 -20.41 -18.02 -2.43
CA TYR A 30 -21.61 -18.86 -2.42
C TYR A 30 -21.40 -20.37 -2.66
N LYS A 31 -20.76 -21.08 -1.73
CA LYS A 31 -21.22 -22.35 -1.11
C LYS A 31 -20.06 -22.95 -0.29
N GLY A 32 -19.63 -22.33 0.81
CA GLY A 32 -18.76 -23.05 1.76
C GLY A 32 -17.78 -22.20 2.55
N ASP A 33 -17.26 -21.12 1.96
CA ASP A 33 -16.33 -20.25 2.67
C ASP A 33 -17.09 -19.30 3.58
N LYS A 34 -17.53 -19.85 4.71
CA LYS A 34 -17.95 -19.05 5.86
C LYS A 34 -16.66 -18.51 6.46
N PHE A 35 -16.26 -17.31 6.04
CA PHE A 35 -15.27 -16.55 6.79
C PHE A 35 -15.76 -16.52 8.23
N VAL A 36 -15.01 -17.18 9.12
CA VAL A 36 -15.26 -17.13 10.55
C VAL A 36 -14.56 -15.88 11.00
N ASP A 37 -15.34 -14.86 11.40
CA ASP A 37 -14.77 -13.69 12.05
C ASP A 37 -13.89 -14.15 13.21
N ALA A 38 -12.68 -13.61 13.30
CA ALA A 38 -11.80 -13.90 14.42
C ALA A 38 -12.55 -13.56 15.71
N LYS A 39 -12.45 -14.42 16.73
CA LYS A 39 -12.99 -14.10 18.05
C LYS A 39 -12.27 -12.84 18.52
N SER A 40 -12.94 -11.69 18.45
CA SER A 40 -12.47 -10.50 19.13
C SER A 40 -12.49 -10.83 20.61
N ASP A 41 -11.34 -10.75 21.27
CA ASP A 41 -11.34 -10.71 22.72
C ASP A 41 -12.33 -9.64 23.17
N LEU A 42 -13.08 -9.94 24.22
CA LEU A 42 -13.98 -8.98 24.83
C LEU A 42 -13.13 -7.75 25.17
N LEU A 43 -13.33 -6.67 24.41
CA LEU A 43 -12.76 -5.37 24.75
C LEU A 43 -13.05 -5.17 26.23
N SER A 44 -12.01 -4.96 27.03
CA SER A 44 -12.13 -4.86 28.48
C SER A 44 -13.23 -3.85 28.81
N THR A 45 -14.39 -4.35 29.19
CA THR A 45 -15.56 -3.58 29.63
C THR A 45 -15.42 -3.19 31.10
N ILE A 46 -14.26 -3.47 31.71
CA ILE A 46 -13.93 -3.05 33.05
C ILE A 46 -13.94 -1.52 33.07
N PRO A 47 -14.82 -0.89 33.87
CA PRO A 47 -14.81 0.55 34.03
C PRO A 47 -13.45 0.98 34.57
N ARG A 48 -12.80 1.93 33.89
CA ARG A 48 -11.57 2.55 34.42
C ARG A 48 -11.92 3.38 35.65
N THR A 49 -11.00 3.42 36.59
CA THR A 49 -11.08 4.25 37.78
C THR A 49 -10.91 5.73 37.42
N LYS A 50 -11.33 6.62 38.32
CA LYS A 50 -11.18 8.07 38.12
C LYS A 50 -9.71 8.50 38.00
N GLU A 51 -8.83 7.88 38.78
CA GLU A 51 -7.38 8.12 38.77
C GLU A 51 -6.77 7.74 37.41
N GLU A 52 -7.08 6.55 36.90
CA GLU A 52 -6.62 6.12 35.56
C GLU A 52 -7.09 7.07 34.44
N HIS A 53 -8.29 7.64 34.55
CA HIS A 53 -8.77 8.64 33.60
C HIS A 53 -7.93 9.92 33.64
N GLU A 54 -7.62 10.43 34.83
CA GLU A 54 -6.80 11.64 35.00
C GLU A 54 -5.37 11.42 34.50
N GLU A 55 -4.77 10.25 34.74
CA GLU A 55 -3.47 9.89 34.20
C GLU A 55 -3.45 9.87 32.66
N LEU A 56 -4.47 9.29 32.03
CA LEU A 56 -4.59 9.24 30.57
C LEU A 56 -4.83 10.63 29.96
N ASP A 57 -5.63 11.47 30.62
CA ASP A 57 -5.86 12.85 30.20
C ASP A 57 -4.56 13.66 30.28
N ASN A 58 -3.80 13.53 31.37
CA ASN A 58 -2.50 14.16 31.53
C ASN A 58 -1.51 13.71 30.46
N LEU A 59 -1.51 12.42 30.12
CA LEU A 59 -0.68 11.87 29.05
C LEU A 59 -1.06 12.49 27.69
N ASN A 60 -2.35 12.54 27.37
CA ASN A 60 -2.85 13.13 26.13
C ASN A 60 -2.54 14.64 26.01
N ASN A 61 -2.63 15.37 27.12
CA ASN A 61 -2.29 16.78 27.18
C ASN A 61 -0.80 17.02 26.89
N ASN A 62 0.09 16.18 27.43
CA ASN A 62 1.54 16.25 27.16
C ASN A 62 1.86 15.99 25.68
N PHE A 63 1.22 14.98 25.07
CA PHE A 63 1.38 14.72 23.63
C PHE A 63 0.91 15.89 22.78
N SER A 64 -0.26 16.46 23.09
CA SER A 64 -0.83 17.58 22.35
C SER A 64 0.05 18.83 22.45
N ALA A 65 0.59 19.11 23.64
CA ALA A 65 1.53 20.22 23.85
C ALA A 65 2.79 20.10 22.98
N ARG A 66 3.40 18.91 22.93
CA ARG A 66 4.58 18.65 22.08
C ARG A 66 4.26 18.80 20.60
N LEU A 67 3.08 18.38 20.15
CA LEU A 67 2.65 18.58 18.76
C LEU A 67 2.48 20.05 18.42
N ASP A 68 1.93 20.84 19.35
CA ASP A 68 1.81 22.27 19.16
C ASP A 68 3.17 22.99 19.20
N GLU A 69 4.11 22.55 20.04
CA GLU A 69 5.51 23.00 20.01
C GLU A 69 6.17 22.71 18.66
N LEU A 70 6.01 21.49 18.12
CA LEU A 70 6.50 21.12 16.78
C LEU A 70 5.82 21.91 15.65
N ARG A 71 4.56 22.29 15.80
CA ARG A 71 3.86 23.15 14.82
C ARG A 71 4.35 24.59 14.87
N LYS A 72 4.69 25.08 16.05
CA LYS A 72 5.15 26.46 16.29
C LYS A 72 6.65 26.62 16.02
N GLY A 73 7.44 25.58 16.25
CA GLY A 73 8.88 25.52 15.97
C GLY A 73 9.16 25.07 14.55
N LYS A 74 9.97 25.83 13.81
CA LYS A 74 10.43 25.51 12.45
C LYS A 74 11.46 24.36 12.40
N ASP A 75 11.70 23.68 13.51
CA ASP A 75 12.76 22.69 13.65
C ASP A 75 12.25 21.27 13.37
N LEU A 76 11.61 21.09 12.22
CA LEU A 76 11.80 19.81 11.54
C LEU A 76 13.29 19.77 11.20
N PRO A 77 14.06 18.72 11.55
CA PRO A 77 15.34 18.51 10.87
C PRO A 77 15.00 18.55 9.40
N GLY A 78 15.56 19.54 8.70
CA GLY A 78 15.10 19.97 7.38
C GLY A 78 14.72 18.77 6.54
N GLU A 79 13.57 18.86 5.86
CA GLU A 79 13.24 17.99 4.76
C GLU A 79 14.55 17.65 4.07
N LYS A 80 14.98 16.39 4.17
CA LYS A 80 16.04 15.92 3.29
C LYS A 80 15.40 16.02 1.93
N GLU A 81 15.56 17.18 1.31
CA GLU A 81 15.38 17.40 -0.10
C GLU A 81 16.30 16.36 -0.71
N LYS A 82 15.73 15.20 -1.01
CA LYS A 82 16.38 14.24 -1.86
C LYS A 82 16.34 14.91 -3.22
N THR A 83 17.32 15.76 -3.50
CA THR A 83 17.82 15.92 -4.85
C THR A 83 18.46 14.59 -5.24
N ASN A 84 17.62 13.57 -5.39
CA ASN A 84 17.93 12.50 -6.31
C ASN A 84 17.72 13.13 -7.69
N GLU A 85 18.68 13.97 -8.09
CA GLU A 85 19.06 13.98 -9.49
C GLU A 85 19.42 12.53 -9.78
N ASP A 86 18.45 11.76 -10.28
CA ASP A 86 18.70 10.47 -10.92
C ASP A 86 19.56 10.77 -12.15
N LYS A 87 20.84 11.06 -11.92
CA LYS A 87 21.88 10.81 -12.89
C LYS A 87 21.97 9.31 -12.93
N ASP A 88 21.17 8.73 -13.80
CA ASP A 88 21.35 7.37 -14.29
C ASP A 88 22.79 7.26 -14.81
N GLU A 89 23.73 6.96 -13.93
CA GLU A 89 25.04 6.47 -14.30
C GLU A 89 24.84 5.04 -14.81
N ILE A 90 24.38 4.97 -16.06
CA ILE A 90 24.25 3.72 -16.79
C ILE A 90 25.62 3.07 -16.79
N ASN A 91 25.77 2.02 -15.99
CA ASN A 91 26.95 1.16 -15.94
C ASN A 91 27.32 0.72 -17.37
N LYS A 92 28.38 1.32 -17.92
CA LYS A 92 28.90 1.04 -19.27
C LYS A 92 29.45 -0.39 -19.43
N ASN A 93 29.63 -1.14 -18.33
CA ASN A 93 30.22 -2.48 -18.35
C ASN A 93 29.22 -3.61 -18.63
N LYS A 94 27.90 -3.37 -18.60
CA LYS A 94 26.91 -4.42 -18.90
C LYS A 94 26.91 -4.72 -20.40
N LYS A 95 27.69 -5.72 -20.83
CA LYS A 95 27.54 -6.35 -22.15
C LYS A 95 26.48 -7.44 -22.06
N ARG A 96 25.44 -7.37 -22.89
CA ARG A 96 24.48 -8.48 -23.06
C ARG A 96 25.13 -9.51 -23.98
N VAL A 97 25.45 -10.70 -23.47
CA VAL A 97 25.83 -11.83 -24.32
C VAL A 97 24.55 -12.33 -24.98
N VAL A 98 24.47 -12.20 -26.31
CA VAL A 98 23.44 -12.84 -27.13
C VAL A 98 24.04 -14.15 -27.62
N THR A 99 23.52 -15.27 -27.13
CA THR A 99 23.75 -16.58 -27.74
C THR A 99 22.80 -16.75 -28.92
N THR A 100 23.34 -17.17 -30.06
CA THR A 100 22.60 -17.45 -31.31
C THR A 100 22.19 -18.90 -31.38
#